data_AF-A0A2M7P9I5-F1
#
_entry.id   AF-A0A2M7P9I5-F1
#
_cell.length_a   1.000
_cell.length_b   1.000
_cell.length_c   1.000
_cell.angle_alpha   90.00
_cell.angle_beta   90.00
_cell.angle_gamma   90.00
#
_symmetry.space_group_name_H-M   'P 1'
#
loop_
_entity.id
_entity.type
_entity.pdbx_description
1 polymer ?
#
loop_
_entity_poly.entity_id
_entity_poly.type
_entity_poly.pdbx_seq_one_letter_code
_entity_poly.pdbx_strand_id
1 'polypeptide(L)'
;MTISEHDKNVYGPSHEGPFPKKIAFLGCPLDCDEREPAIAEKNTLAATAVCKNPYDTLMALLRPQLTPGSFREIGSMEVPEWLRPVPTNHPANPLSVEAFVKFIDAGGCRHWAEKVGKAVAGILPDIPCFIGIDHSLSAGVIKEISRVYSPRDISLLVLDSHTDAISTNVMEGLIAYDIETNPHSIHDPEDPFLKCRPESFNASTFLLFLIREGIIMPENLFIVGPSDLPPKKALRIKDSRVQRYVESFAALRKRGVKLLTKADIIAAPSKIKSHIASINTPYLYVSVDMDIGARNALEGVRFTDRAGLNESQILAITREIGKTLKGKVALAAMDLCEFNPRTELLASAHSQDRTLPIAAEIIKILSEAALSSP
;
A
#
# COMPACT_ATOMS: atom_id res chain seq x y z
N MET A 1 14.93 -38.70 -24.54
CA MET A 1 14.80 -38.87 -23.08
C MET A 1 13.56 -38.11 -22.65
N THR A 2 12.51 -38.86 -22.38
CA THR A 2 11.19 -38.41 -21.93
C THR A 2 11.25 -38.14 -20.43
N ILE A 3 10.92 -36.93 -20.00
CA ILE A 3 10.78 -36.58 -18.58
C ILE A 3 9.32 -36.82 -18.22
N SER A 4 9.07 -37.75 -17.30
CA SER A 4 7.72 -38.16 -16.88
C SER A 4 7.07 -37.13 -15.96
N GLU A 5 5.77 -36.89 -16.17
CA GLU A 5 4.90 -35.99 -15.42
C GLU A 5 4.48 -36.52 -14.03
N HIS A 6 5.42 -36.97 -13.19
CA HIS A 6 5.08 -37.61 -11.90
C HIS A 6 5.71 -37.02 -10.64
N ASP A 7 6.19 -35.77 -10.67
CA ASP A 7 6.65 -35.06 -9.46
C ASP A 7 6.09 -33.63 -9.36
N LYS A 8 4.76 -33.49 -9.25
CA LYS A 8 4.09 -32.19 -8.96
C LYS A 8 3.39 -32.11 -7.60
N ASN A 9 3.67 -33.04 -6.68
CA ASN A 9 3.03 -33.04 -5.36
C ASN A 9 4.02 -33.38 -4.23
N VAL A 10 4.91 -32.46 -3.88
CA VAL A 10 5.55 -32.45 -2.55
C VAL A 10 5.84 -30.98 -2.19
N TYR A 11 5.61 -30.62 -0.93
CA TYR A 11 5.71 -29.28 -0.31
C TYR A 11 4.45 -28.39 -0.33
N GLY A 12 3.36 -28.90 0.25
CA GLY A 12 2.59 -28.03 1.16
C GLY A 12 3.40 -27.81 2.44
N PRO A 13 3.41 -26.62 3.06
CA PRO A 13 4.11 -26.42 4.32
C PRO A 13 3.49 -27.34 5.38
N SER A 14 4.27 -28.30 5.87
CA SER A 14 3.97 -29.04 7.09
C SER A 14 3.82 -28.03 8.23
N HIS A 15 2.65 -28.02 8.87
CA HIS A 15 2.29 -27.08 9.92
C HIS A 15 3.09 -27.19 11.23
N GLU A 16 4.17 -27.99 11.28
CA GLU A 16 4.89 -28.29 12.51
C GLU A 16 6.41 -28.29 12.27
N GLY A 17 6.99 -27.10 12.10
CA GLY A 17 8.41 -26.89 12.35
C GLY A 17 8.64 -26.53 13.83
N PRO A 18 9.74 -26.95 14.46
CA PRO A 18 9.94 -26.83 15.92
C PRO A 18 10.28 -25.42 16.43
N PHE A 19 10.19 -24.39 15.59
CA PHE A 19 10.51 -23.02 15.96
C PHE A 19 9.27 -22.12 15.91
N PRO A 20 9.01 -21.32 16.96
CA PRO A 20 7.90 -20.37 16.94
C PRO A 20 8.09 -19.37 15.79
N LYS A 21 7.02 -19.12 15.03
CA LYS A 21 7.01 -18.12 13.95
C LYS A 21 7.39 -16.74 14.51
N LYS A 22 8.19 -16.00 13.76
CA LYS A 22 8.57 -14.61 14.09
C LYS A 22 7.95 -13.62 13.12
N ILE A 23 7.91 -12.35 13.52
CA ILE A 23 7.71 -11.25 12.58
C ILE A 23 9.07 -10.89 11.97
N ALA A 24 9.17 -10.86 10.64
CA ALA A 24 10.40 -10.53 9.94
C ALA A 24 10.23 -9.22 9.17
N PHE A 25 11.02 -8.21 9.56
CA PHE A 25 10.89 -6.86 9.03
C PHE A 25 11.78 -6.65 7.80
N LEU A 26 11.19 -6.18 6.70
CA LEU A 26 11.87 -5.86 5.45
C LEU A 26 11.49 -4.44 5.00
N GLY A 27 12.48 -3.61 4.69
CA GLY A 27 12.27 -2.26 4.15
C GLY A 27 12.50 -2.17 2.65
N CYS A 28 11.83 -1.23 1.97
CA CYS A 28 12.23 -0.78 0.62
C CYS A 28 11.88 0.71 0.44
N PRO A 29 12.87 1.60 0.34
CA PRO A 29 12.66 3.05 0.26
C PRO A 29 12.53 3.50 -1.20
N LEU A 30 11.89 2.70 -2.06
CA LEU A 30 11.61 3.11 -3.43
C LEU A 30 10.52 4.17 -3.40
N ASP A 31 10.88 5.37 -3.82
CA ASP A 31 10.00 6.50 -3.99
C ASP A 31 10.00 6.92 -5.47
N CYS A 32 8.97 6.48 -6.18
CA CYS A 32 8.77 6.78 -7.59
C CYS A 32 7.73 7.89 -7.84
N ASP A 33 7.41 8.71 -6.82
CA ASP A 33 6.45 9.78 -6.94
C ASP A 33 6.79 10.77 -8.06
N GLU A 34 5.97 10.77 -9.10
CA GLU A 34 6.15 11.57 -10.31
C GLU A 34 5.53 12.97 -10.21
N ARG A 35 4.84 13.30 -9.11
CA ARG A 35 4.17 14.59 -8.97
C ARG A 35 5.20 15.69 -8.77
N GLU A 36 5.01 16.81 -9.47
CA GLU A 36 5.89 17.99 -9.42
C GLU A 36 6.23 18.43 -7.97
N PRO A 37 5.28 18.51 -7.01
CA PRO A 37 5.63 18.85 -5.63
C PRO A 37 6.61 17.86 -4.98
N ALA A 38 6.43 16.56 -5.16
CA ALA A 38 7.31 15.55 -4.58
C ALA A 38 8.72 15.61 -5.18
N ILE A 39 8.82 15.89 -6.48
CA ILE A 39 10.11 16.06 -7.18
C ILE A 39 10.81 17.34 -6.71
N ALA A 40 10.07 18.43 -6.54
CA ALA A 40 10.60 19.69 -6.00
C ALA A 40 11.14 19.53 -4.57
N GLU A 41 10.44 18.78 -3.71
CA GLU A 41 10.92 18.43 -2.37
C GLU A 41 12.22 17.62 -2.43
N LYS A 42 12.28 16.57 -3.27
CA LYS A 42 13.49 15.75 -3.48
C LYS A 42 14.67 16.60 -3.95
N ASN A 43 14.47 17.48 -4.93
CA ASN A 43 15.50 18.37 -5.45
C ASN A 43 16.01 19.35 -4.39
N THR A 44 15.13 19.84 -3.51
CA THR A 44 15.48 20.74 -2.41
C THR A 44 16.37 20.04 -1.38
N LEU A 45 16.10 18.77 -1.07
CA LEU A 45 16.82 18.00 -0.07
C LEU A 45 18.10 17.34 -0.58
N ALA A 46 18.25 17.15 -1.90
CA ALA A 46 19.37 16.45 -2.53
C ALA A 46 20.76 17.06 -2.19
N ALA A 47 20.81 18.35 -1.83
CA ALA A 47 22.04 19.07 -1.51
C ALA A 47 22.36 19.14 0.00
N THR A 48 21.42 18.81 0.88
CA THR A 48 21.46 19.25 2.28
C THR A 48 21.16 18.18 3.33
N ALA A 49 20.53 17.07 2.95
CA ALA A 49 20.00 16.13 3.93
C ALA A 49 20.67 14.75 3.89
N VAL A 50 20.91 14.20 5.09
CA VAL A 50 21.12 12.75 5.30
C VAL A 50 19.75 12.16 5.65
N CYS A 51 19.22 11.30 4.78
CA CYS A 51 17.93 10.66 5.03
C CYS A 51 18.02 9.60 6.10
N LYS A 52 17.01 9.55 6.98
CA LYS A 52 16.68 8.34 7.72
C LYS A 52 15.70 7.51 6.90
N ASN A 53 16.02 6.25 6.65
CA ASN A 53 15.08 5.32 6.03
C ASN A 53 13.89 5.12 6.98
N PRO A 54 12.62 5.18 6.52
CA PRO A 54 11.46 4.89 7.36
C PRO A 54 11.58 3.57 8.12
N TYR A 55 12.18 2.55 7.49
CA TYR A 55 12.50 1.28 8.13
C TYR A 55 13.31 1.47 9.42
N ASP A 56 14.42 2.21 9.37
CA ASP A 56 15.34 2.35 10.50
C ASP A 56 14.68 3.08 11.68
N THR A 57 13.95 4.15 11.39
CA THR A 57 13.23 4.92 12.41
C THR A 57 12.11 4.09 13.03
N LEU A 58 11.35 3.35 12.21
CA LEU A 58 10.28 2.50 12.71
C LEU A 58 10.80 1.34 13.55
N MET A 59 11.90 0.70 13.13
CA MET A 59 12.55 -0.34 13.94
C MET A 59 13.07 0.20 15.27
N ALA A 60 13.60 1.43 15.30
CA ALA A 60 14.00 2.07 16.56
C ALA A 60 12.82 2.25 17.54
N LEU A 61 11.61 2.55 17.03
CA LEU A 61 10.39 2.64 17.82
C LEU A 61 9.88 1.25 18.26
N LEU A 62 10.00 0.24 17.41
CA LEU A 62 9.44 -1.10 17.64
C LEU A 62 10.27 -1.99 18.57
N ARG A 63 11.61 -1.95 18.47
CA ARG A 63 12.52 -2.78 19.29
C ARG A 63 12.20 -2.78 20.79
N PRO A 64 11.94 -1.64 21.46
CA PRO A 64 11.61 -1.65 22.88
C PRO A 64 10.18 -2.11 23.20
N GLN A 65 9.31 -2.22 22.18
CA GLN A 65 7.89 -2.54 22.35
C GLN A 65 7.56 -4.01 22.04
N LEU A 66 8.37 -4.67 21.22
CA LEU A 66 8.17 -6.07 20.84
C LEU A 66 8.89 -7.02 21.81
N THR A 67 8.32 -8.22 21.99
CA THR A 67 8.92 -9.25 22.84
C THR A 67 10.28 -9.71 22.27
N PRO A 68 11.35 -9.77 23.08
CA PRO A 68 12.64 -10.27 22.62
C PRO A 68 12.52 -11.66 21.99
N GLY A 69 13.11 -11.83 20.80
CA GLY A 69 13.08 -13.10 20.06
C GLY A 69 11.79 -13.35 19.24
N SER A 70 10.76 -12.50 19.37
CA SER A 70 9.51 -12.61 18.60
C SER A 70 9.61 -12.02 17.19
N PHE A 71 10.74 -11.37 16.88
CA PHE A 71 10.99 -10.76 15.58
C PHE A 71 12.44 -10.92 15.12
N ARG A 72 12.68 -10.63 13.83
CA ARG A 72 14.00 -10.44 13.25
C ARG A 72 14.00 -9.32 12.22
N GLU A 73 15.15 -8.70 12.05
CA GLU A 73 15.37 -7.61 11.09
C GLU A 73 16.09 -8.15 9.86
N ILE A 74 15.45 -8.06 8.70
CA ILE A 74 16.06 -8.41 7.42
C ILE A 74 16.89 -7.23 6.89
N GLY A 75 16.49 -6.01 7.27
CA GLY A 75 17.06 -4.77 6.77
C GLY A 75 16.23 -4.16 5.66
N SER A 76 16.82 -3.20 4.96
CA SER A 76 16.18 -2.50 3.85
C SER A 76 16.86 -2.81 2.53
N MET A 77 16.08 -2.91 1.46
CA MET A 77 16.59 -3.03 0.11
C MET A 77 17.30 -1.75 -0.33
N GLU A 78 18.39 -1.91 -1.07
CA GLU A 78 19.07 -0.81 -1.76
C GLU A 78 18.30 -0.44 -3.02
N VAL A 79 18.07 0.86 -3.22
CA VAL A 79 17.42 1.42 -4.40
C VAL A 79 18.31 2.51 -5.01
N PRO A 80 18.25 2.74 -6.35
CA PRO A 80 19.00 3.82 -6.98
C PRO A 80 18.75 5.16 -6.29
N GLU A 81 19.80 5.97 -6.11
CA GLU A 81 19.73 7.22 -5.33
C GLU A 81 18.63 8.17 -5.82
N TRP A 82 18.44 8.29 -7.13
CA TRP A 82 17.41 9.15 -7.73
C TRP A 82 15.96 8.67 -7.45
N LEU A 83 15.79 7.40 -7.05
CA LEU A 83 14.53 6.79 -6.63
C LEU A 83 14.39 6.69 -5.11
N ARG A 84 15.32 7.26 -4.33
CA ARG A 84 15.17 7.36 -2.87
C ARG A 84 14.25 8.54 -2.55
N PRO A 85 13.57 8.51 -1.39
CA PRO A 85 12.75 9.64 -0.95
C PRO A 85 13.59 10.90 -0.70
N VAL A 86 14.86 10.74 -0.36
CA VAL A 86 15.84 11.81 -0.18
C VAL A 86 17.13 11.31 -0.86
N PRO A 87 17.32 11.65 -2.13
CA PRO A 87 18.50 11.27 -2.90
C PRO A 87 19.77 11.82 -2.25
N THR A 88 20.82 11.00 -2.14
CA THR A 88 22.15 11.47 -1.75
C THR A 88 23.08 11.46 -2.98
N ASN A 89 23.97 12.46 -3.08
CA ASN A 89 25.00 12.50 -4.14
C ASN A 89 24.45 12.51 -5.58
N HIS A 90 23.29 13.14 -5.81
CA HIS A 90 22.71 13.21 -7.15
C HIS A 90 23.58 14.07 -8.09
N PRO A 91 23.78 13.66 -9.37
CA PRO A 91 24.53 14.45 -10.35
C PRO A 91 23.96 15.85 -10.56
N ALA A 92 24.73 16.73 -11.19
CA ALA A 92 24.46 18.16 -11.38
C ALA A 92 23.10 18.54 -12.03
N ASN A 93 22.36 17.57 -12.58
CA ASN A 93 21.05 17.80 -13.17
C ASN A 93 19.93 17.50 -12.15
N PRO A 94 18.94 18.40 -12.03
CA PRO A 94 17.79 18.18 -11.16
C PRO A 94 16.96 16.99 -11.65
N LEU A 95 16.29 16.32 -10.70
CA LEU A 95 15.24 15.34 -10.99
C LEU A 95 14.10 16.01 -11.76
N SER A 96 13.46 15.26 -12.66
CA SER A 96 12.36 15.76 -13.49
C SER A 96 11.18 14.78 -13.52
N VAL A 97 9.97 15.32 -13.71
CA VAL A 97 8.73 14.53 -13.90
C VAL A 97 8.91 13.49 -15.00
N GLU A 98 9.50 13.90 -16.14
CA GLU A 98 9.75 13.03 -17.29
C GLU A 98 10.50 11.75 -16.92
N ALA A 99 11.50 11.83 -16.03
CA ALA A 99 12.29 10.67 -15.62
C ALA A 99 11.46 9.66 -14.81
N PHE A 100 10.64 10.15 -13.87
CA PHE A 100 9.76 9.30 -13.07
C PHE A 100 8.61 8.70 -13.90
N VAL A 101 8.00 9.49 -14.77
CA VAL A 101 6.97 9.03 -15.73
C VAL A 101 7.53 7.92 -16.60
N LYS A 102 8.70 8.11 -17.22
CA LYS A 102 9.36 7.07 -18.03
C LYS A 102 9.63 5.80 -17.24
N PHE A 103 10.03 5.92 -15.97
CA PHE A 103 10.27 4.76 -15.12
C PHE A 103 9.00 3.99 -14.82
N ILE A 104 7.91 4.68 -14.48
CA ILE A 104 6.61 4.06 -14.22
C ILE A 104 6.07 3.39 -15.49
N ASP A 105 6.08 4.10 -16.61
CA ASP A 105 5.57 3.60 -17.90
C ASP A 105 6.38 2.43 -18.46
N ALA A 106 7.69 2.37 -18.17
CA ALA A 106 8.55 1.24 -18.52
C ALA A 106 8.40 0.04 -17.57
N GLY A 107 7.47 0.07 -16.62
CA GLY A 107 7.22 -1.03 -15.67
C GLY A 107 8.18 -1.06 -14.47
N GLY A 108 8.79 0.07 -14.13
CA GLY A 108 9.74 0.19 -13.03
C GLY A 108 9.16 -0.27 -11.70
N CYS A 109 7.94 0.13 -11.35
CA CYS A 109 7.31 -0.28 -10.08
C CYS A 109 7.07 -1.79 -10.03
N ARG A 110 6.60 -2.40 -11.14
CA ARG A 110 6.42 -3.85 -11.24
C ARG A 110 7.74 -4.59 -11.02
N HIS A 111 8.82 -4.14 -11.66
CA HIS A 111 10.14 -4.74 -11.51
C HIS A 111 10.61 -4.71 -10.05
N TRP A 112 10.36 -3.62 -9.33
CA TRP A 112 10.70 -3.54 -7.90
C TRP A 112 9.79 -4.37 -7.01
N ALA A 113 8.48 -4.42 -7.28
CA ALA A 113 7.56 -5.32 -6.59
C ALA A 113 8.03 -6.79 -6.76
N GLU A 114 8.50 -7.20 -7.93
CA GLU A 114 9.06 -8.55 -8.14
C GLU A 114 10.33 -8.80 -7.32
N LYS A 115 11.19 -7.80 -7.14
CA LYS A 115 12.36 -7.91 -6.25
C LYS A 115 11.95 -8.05 -4.78
N VAL A 116 10.94 -7.29 -4.34
CA VAL A 116 10.37 -7.42 -2.99
C VAL A 116 9.83 -8.83 -2.79
N GLY A 117 9.07 -9.37 -3.74
CA GLY A 117 8.57 -10.75 -3.67
C GLY A 117 9.67 -11.79 -3.52
N LYS A 118 10.79 -11.65 -4.26
CA LYS A 118 11.96 -12.54 -4.11
C LYS A 118 12.61 -12.44 -2.72
N ALA A 119 12.69 -11.25 -2.14
CA ALA A 119 13.19 -11.07 -0.78
C ALA A 119 12.25 -11.71 0.25
N VAL A 120 10.94 -11.55 0.08
CA VAL A 120 9.90 -12.15 0.93
C VAL A 120 9.93 -13.67 0.88
N ALA A 121 10.25 -14.28 -0.26
CA ALA A 121 10.40 -15.74 -0.35
C ALA A 121 11.45 -16.29 0.63
N GLY A 122 12.52 -15.55 0.89
CA GLY A 122 13.56 -15.89 1.88
C GLY A 122 13.19 -15.61 3.34
N ILE A 123 12.03 -14.98 3.58
CA ILE A 123 11.51 -14.72 4.93
C ILE A 123 10.70 -15.91 5.44
N LEU A 124 9.96 -16.57 4.56
CA LEU A 124 9.07 -17.67 4.91
C LEU A 124 9.84 -18.83 5.56
N PRO A 125 9.25 -19.51 6.58
CA PRO A 125 7.86 -19.46 7.01
C PRO A 125 7.52 -18.41 8.09
N ASP A 126 8.45 -17.49 8.42
CA ASP A 126 8.13 -16.34 9.28
C ASP A 126 7.08 -15.43 8.63
N ILE A 127 6.44 -14.57 9.43
CA ILE A 127 5.44 -13.60 8.96
C ILE A 127 6.16 -12.34 8.48
N PRO A 128 6.14 -12.03 7.17
CA PRO A 128 6.75 -10.79 6.66
C PRO A 128 5.98 -9.57 7.17
N CYS A 129 6.72 -8.56 7.64
CA CYS A 129 6.23 -7.20 7.86
C CYS A 129 7.03 -6.27 6.94
N PHE A 130 6.41 -5.81 5.85
CA PHE A 130 7.04 -4.95 4.88
C PHE A 130 6.84 -3.46 5.22
N ILE A 131 7.89 -2.67 5.10
CA ILE A 131 7.87 -1.22 5.34
C ILE A 131 8.31 -0.54 4.03
N GLY A 132 7.35 -0.04 3.28
CA GLY A 132 7.54 0.52 1.95
C GLY A 132 7.35 2.03 1.91
N ILE A 133 7.85 2.68 0.85
CA ILE A 133 7.42 4.04 0.52
C ILE A 133 6.32 3.98 -0.52
N ASP A 134 6.56 3.35 -1.67
CA ASP A 134 5.51 3.18 -2.67
C ASP A 134 4.64 1.95 -2.41
N HIS A 135 3.31 2.14 -2.38
CA HIS A 135 2.35 1.08 -2.03
C HIS A 135 2.27 -0.04 -3.07
N SER A 136 2.64 0.25 -4.33
CA SER A 136 2.69 -0.79 -5.37
C SER A 136 3.68 -1.92 -5.07
N LEU A 137 4.64 -1.70 -4.18
CA LEU A 137 5.60 -2.70 -3.73
C LEU A 137 4.94 -3.83 -2.92
N SER A 138 3.83 -3.54 -2.23
CA SER A 138 3.06 -4.52 -1.47
C SER A 138 2.60 -5.67 -2.35
N ALA A 139 2.40 -5.43 -3.65
CA ALA A 139 2.10 -6.47 -4.62
C ALA A 139 3.14 -7.59 -4.69
N GLY A 140 4.42 -7.28 -4.44
CA GLY A 140 5.49 -8.26 -4.37
C GLY A 140 5.27 -9.25 -3.22
N VAL A 141 4.96 -8.71 -2.04
CA VAL A 141 4.64 -9.49 -0.84
C VAL A 141 3.36 -10.29 -1.09
N ILE A 142 2.28 -9.64 -1.55
CA ILE A 142 0.99 -10.28 -1.81
C ILE A 142 1.14 -11.43 -2.80
N LYS A 143 1.90 -11.25 -3.89
CA LYS A 143 2.14 -12.30 -4.89
C LYS A 143 2.84 -13.51 -4.29
N GLU A 144 3.87 -13.29 -3.49
CA GLU A 144 4.63 -14.38 -2.87
C GLU A 144 3.80 -15.12 -1.81
N ILE A 145 3.05 -14.38 -0.99
CA ILE A 145 2.15 -14.96 0.01
C ILE A 145 1.01 -15.75 -0.66
N SER A 146 0.41 -15.21 -1.72
CA SER A 146 -0.67 -15.87 -2.46
C SER A 146 -0.18 -17.13 -3.18
N ARG A 147 1.09 -17.16 -3.61
CA ARG A 147 1.74 -18.36 -4.17
C ARG A 147 1.85 -19.48 -3.13
N VAL A 148 2.13 -19.14 -1.87
CA VAL A 148 2.34 -20.10 -0.78
C VAL A 148 1.02 -20.59 -0.20
N TYR A 149 0.06 -19.69 0.01
CA TYR A 149 -1.20 -20.00 0.70
C TYR A 149 -2.41 -20.14 -0.21
N SER A 150 -2.28 -19.99 -1.54
CA SER A 150 -3.38 -19.93 -2.52
C SER A 150 -4.21 -18.63 -2.43
N PRO A 151 -4.53 -17.97 -3.57
CA PRO A 151 -5.42 -16.80 -3.61
C PRO A 151 -6.82 -17.05 -3.00
N ARG A 152 -7.27 -18.30 -2.94
CA ARG A 152 -8.59 -18.68 -2.42
C ARG A 152 -8.63 -18.75 -0.90
N ASP A 153 -7.50 -19.02 -0.27
CA ASP A 153 -7.40 -19.24 1.17
C ASP A 153 -6.81 -18.03 1.92
N ILE A 154 -6.58 -16.92 1.21
CA ILE A 154 -6.15 -15.65 1.79
C ILE A 154 -7.13 -14.52 1.48
N SER A 155 -7.46 -13.74 2.51
CA SER A 155 -8.10 -12.43 2.37
C SER A 155 -7.05 -11.34 2.37
N LEU A 156 -7.24 -10.34 1.51
CA LEU A 156 -6.47 -9.12 1.50
C LEU A 156 -7.32 -8.01 2.08
N LEU A 157 -6.88 -7.43 3.20
CA LEU A 157 -7.48 -6.25 3.82
C LEU A 157 -6.55 -5.05 3.61
N VAL A 158 -7.03 -4.05 2.89
CA VAL A 158 -6.32 -2.81 2.58
C VAL A 158 -6.96 -1.66 3.36
N LEU A 159 -6.16 -0.94 4.16
CA LEU A 159 -6.55 0.30 4.81
C LEU A 159 -5.94 1.46 4.01
N ASP A 160 -6.77 2.26 3.34
CA ASP A 160 -6.31 3.18 2.30
C ASP A 160 -7.34 4.28 2.00
N SER A 161 -6.86 5.50 1.71
CA SER A 161 -7.71 6.62 1.25
C SER A 161 -8.12 6.50 -0.22
N HIS A 162 -7.43 5.67 -0.99
CA HIS A 162 -7.63 5.41 -2.41
C HIS A 162 -8.04 3.95 -2.62
N THR A 163 -8.51 3.64 -3.82
CA THR A 163 -8.98 2.30 -4.16
C THR A 163 -7.88 1.45 -4.83
N ASP A 164 -6.86 2.07 -5.40
CA ASP A 164 -5.68 1.44 -6.04
C ASP A 164 -5.96 0.35 -7.10
N ALA A 165 -7.19 0.37 -7.61
CA ALA A 165 -7.72 -0.60 -8.55
C ALA A 165 -8.41 0.05 -9.76
N ILE A 166 -8.08 1.31 -10.05
CA ILE A 166 -8.66 2.06 -11.18
C ILE A 166 -7.59 2.24 -12.26
N SER A 167 -7.95 1.94 -13.52
CA SER A 167 -7.03 2.03 -14.66
C SER A 167 -6.54 3.46 -14.89
N THR A 168 -5.28 3.59 -15.32
CA THR A 168 -4.67 4.85 -15.76
C THR A 168 -5.52 5.52 -16.85
N ASN A 169 -6.00 4.77 -17.83
CA ASN A 169 -6.81 5.29 -18.94
C ASN A 169 -8.18 5.81 -18.48
N VAL A 170 -8.73 5.22 -17.41
CA VAL A 170 -9.98 5.69 -16.82
C VAL A 170 -9.77 7.01 -16.08
N MET A 171 -8.66 7.12 -15.33
CA MET A 171 -8.28 8.34 -14.64
C MET A 171 -7.91 9.47 -15.60
N GLU A 172 -7.15 9.19 -16.66
CA GLU A 172 -6.85 10.13 -17.74
C GLU A 172 -8.14 10.71 -18.34
N GLY A 173 -9.11 9.86 -18.66
CA GLY A 173 -10.40 10.32 -19.16
C GLY A 173 -11.14 11.23 -18.17
N LEU A 174 -11.08 10.92 -16.88
CA LEU A 174 -11.70 11.76 -15.85
C LEU A 174 -11.00 13.12 -15.70
N ILE A 175 -9.67 13.14 -15.74
CA ILE A 175 -8.85 14.36 -15.69
C ILE A 175 -9.15 15.24 -16.91
N ALA A 176 -9.19 14.66 -18.11
CA ALA A 176 -9.54 15.40 -19.32
C ALA A 176 -10.95 16.02 -19.23
N TYR A 177 -11.93 15.28 -18.69
CA TYR A 177 -13.26 15.83 -18.44
C TYR A 177 -13.24 16.99 -17.43
N ASP A 178 -12.46 16.90 -16.36
CA ASP A 178 -12.33 17.98 -15.37
C ASP A 178 -11.72 19.23 -16.03
N ILE A 179 -10.61 19.10 -16.75
CA ILE A 179 -9.95 20.21 -17.47
C ILE A 179 -10.94 20.94 -18.41
N GLU A 180 -11.78 20.19 -19.14
CA GLU A 180 -12.72 20.76 -20.11
C GLU A 180 -13.95 21.42 -19.47
N THR A 181 -14.37 20.97 -18.28
CA THR A 181 -15.68 21.34 -17.71
C THR A 181 -15.59 22.07 -16.37
N ASN A 182 -14.43 22.11 -15.75
CA ASN A 182 -14.16 22.77 -14.48
C ASN A 182 -13.15 23.93 -14.69
N PRO A 183 -13.60 25.20 -14.65
CA PRO A 183 -12.70 26.35 -14.79
C PRO A 183 -11.71 26.49 -13.61
N HIS A 184 -11.87 25.69 -12.56
CA HIS A 184 -10.99 25.60 -11.39
C HIS A 184 -10.30 24.24 -11.31
N SER A 185 -10.13 23.55 -12.45
CA SER A 185 -9.31 22.35 -12.54
C SER A 185 -7.93 22.63 -11.93
N ILE A 186 -7.45 21.69 -11.10
CA ILE A 186 -6.08 21.73 -10.55
C ILE A 186 -5.06 21.21 -11.56
N HIS A 187 -5.54 20.61 -12.66
CA HIS A 187 -4.71 20.04 -13.71
C HIS A 187 -4.43 21.06 -14.80
N ASP A 188 -3.17 21.11 -15.24
CA ASP A 188 -2.74 21.94 -16.36
C ASP A 188 -3.11 21.28 -17.70
N PRO A 189 -3.90 21.93 -18.57
CA PRO A 189 -4.23 21.41 -19.90
C PRO A 189 -3.00 21.15 -20.79
N GLU A 190 -1.89 21.83 -20.54
CA GLU A 190 -0.65 21.72 -21.33
C GLU A 190 0.35 20.70 -20.76
N ASP A 191 0.03 20.05 -19.63
CA ASP A 191 0.90 19.02 -19.05
C ASP A 191 0.96 17.79 -19.98
N PRO A 192 2.14 17.50 -20.57
CA PRO A 192 2.28 16.38 -21.50
C PRO A 192 2.20 15.02 -20.80
N PHE A 193 2.33 14.97 -19.47
CA PHE A 193 2.34 13.74 -18.68
C PHE A 193 0.95 13.29 -18.24
N LEU A 194 -0.10 14.08 -18.52
CA LEU A 194 -1.49 13.72 -18.23
C LEU A 194 -2.19 12.98 -19.38
N LYS A 195 -1.55 12.85 -20.55
CA LYS A 195 -2.19 12.38 -21.78
C LYS A 195 -1.45 11.18 -22.39
N CYS A 196 -2.19 10.31 -23.05
CA CYS A 196 -1.69 9.18 -23.84
C CYS A 196 -0.73 8.26 -23.07
N ARG A 197 -0.97 8.08 -21.77
CA ARG A 197 -0.11 7.22 -20.96
C ARG A 197 -0.48 5.75 -21.15
N PRO A 198 0.51 4.85 -21.25
CA PRO A 198 0.22 3.44 -21.26
C PRO A 198 -0.42 3.03 -19.92
N GLU A 199 -1.26 1.99 -19.95
CA GLU A 199 -1.66 1.34 -18.71
C GLU A 199 -0.40 0.77 -18.04
N SER A 200 -0.08 1.31 -16.86
CA SER A 200 1.13 0.96 -16.12
C SER A 200 0.80 0.46 -14.73
N PHE A 201 1.69 -0.37 -14.20
CA PHE A 201 1.61 -0.88 -12.83
C PHE A 201 2.27 0.13 -11.89
N ASN A 202 1.50 0.73 -10.99
CA ASN A 202 1.93 1.77 -10.04
C ASN A 202 1.01 1.77 -8.80
N ALA A 203 1.22 2.72 -7.87
CA ALA A 203 0.44 2.82 -6.63
C ALA A 203 -1.07 2.86 -6.91
N SER A 204 -1.53 3.67 -7.87
CA SER A 204 -2.95 3.79 -8.20
C SER A 204 -3.59 2.56 -8.89
N THR A 205 -2.79 1.61 -9.39
CA THR A 205 -3.28 0.53 -10.26
C THR A 205 -2.92 -0.88 -9.82
N PHE A 206 -2.04 -1.07 -8.84
CA PHE A 206 -1.46 -2.40 -8.58
C PHE A 206 -2.53 -3.45 -8.22
N LEU A 207 -3.57 -3.09 -7.46
CA LEU A 207 -4.65 -4.02 -7.11
C LEU A 207 -5.44 -4.44 -8.35
N LEU A 208 -5.64 -3.55 -9.33
CA LEU A 208 -6.28 -3.89 -10.59
C LEU A 208 -5.51 -4.99 -11.32
N PHE A 209 -4.18 -4.90 -11.35
CA PHE A 209 -3.33 -5.92 -11.96
C PHE A 209 -3.36 -7.23 -11.17
N LEU A 210 -3.25 -7.19 -9.84
CA LEU A 210 -3.34 -8.40 -9.01
C LEU A 210 -4.66 -9.15 -9.20
N ILE A 211 -5.76 -8.40 -9.33
CA ILE A 211 -7.09 -8.94 -9.63
C ILE A 211 -7.15 -9.55 -11.03
N ARG A 212 -6.58 -8.89 -12.04
CA ARG A 212 -6.57 -9.37 -13.44
C ARG A 212 -5.72 -10.62 -13.60
N GLU A 213 -4.60 -10.69 -12.88
CA GLU A 213 -3.65 -11.80 -12.91
C GLU A 213 -4.10 -13.00 -12.06
N GLY A 214 -5.22 -12.89 -11.33
CA GLY A 214 -5.74 -13.95 -10.45
C GLY A 214 -4.87 -14.20 -9.22
N ILE A 215 -4.00 -13.24 -8.86
CA ILE A 215 -3.16 -13.30 -7.66
C ILE A 215 -4.03 -13.07 -6.41
N ILE A 216 -5.08 -12.25 -6.54
CA ILE A 216 -6.09 -12.08 -5.50
C ILE A 216 -7.48 -12.37 -6.05
N MET A 217 -8.30 -13.06 -5.25
CA MET A 217 -9.72 -13.27 -5.55
C MET A 217 -10.50 -12.00 -5.17
N PRO A 218 -11.27 -11.38 -6.09
CA PRO A 218 -12.04 -10.18 -5.79
C PRO A 218 -12.95 -10.32 -4.56
N GLU A 219 -13.58 -11.48 -4.38
CA GLU A 219 -14.42 -11.81 -3.22
C GLU A 219 -13.66 -11.85 -1.89
N ASN A 220 -12.33 -12.00 -1.93
CA ASN A 220 -11.44 -12.00 -0.77
C ASN A 220 -10.72 -10.66 -0.57
N LEU A 221 -11.04 -9.64 -1.39
CA LEU A 221 -10.48 -8.29 -1.27
C LEU A 221 -11.42 -7.37 -0.48
N PHE A 222 -10.88 -6.77 0.58
CA PHE A 222 -11.52 -5.80 1.45
C PHE A 222 -10.73 -4.50 1.39
N ILE A 223 -11.37 -3.39 1.01
CA ILE A 223 -10.75 -2.06 1.00
C ILE A 223 -11.53 -1.16 1.93
N VAL A 224 -10.84 -0.60 2.92
CA VAL A 224 -11.42 0.16 4.04
C VAL A 224 -10.81 1.55 4.07
N GLY A 225 -11.66 2.57 4.03
CA GLY A 225 -11.25 3.97 3.97
C GLY A 225 -11.36 4.70 2.63
N PRO A 226 -11.62 4.07 1.46
CA PRO A 226 -11.47 4.78 0.20
C PRO A 226 -12.41 5.98 0.14
N SER A 227 -11.85 7.09 -0.27
CA SER A 227 -12.46 8.42 -0.34
C SER A 227 -12.53 8.92 -1.79
N ASP A 228 -12.07 8.13 -2.74
CA ASP A 228 -12.04 8.36 -4.18
C ASP A 228 -13.26 7.75 -4.90
N LEU A 229 -14.31 7.35 -4.18
CA LEU A 229 -15.52 6.84 -4.85
C LEU A 229 -16.24 7.95 -5.62
N PRO A 230 -16.88 7.62 -6.76
CA PRO A 230 -17.65 8.59 -7.51
C PRO A 230 -18.75 9.21 -6.65
N PRO A 231 -18.84 10.55 -6.55
CA PRO A 231 -19.90 11.20 -5.79
C PRO A 231 -21.26 10.97 -6.47
N LYS A 232 -22.37 11.06 -5.70
CA LYS A 232 -23.73 10.84 -6.23
C LYS A 232 -24.05 11.65 -7.51
N LYS A 233 -23.47 12.84 -7.65
CA LYS A 233 -23.61 13.69 -8.84
C LYS A 233 -23.01 13.06 -10.10
N ALA A 234 -21.90 12.32 -9.98
CA ALA A 234 -21.23 11.67 -11.11
C ALA A 234 -22.11 10.63 -11.79
N LEU A 235 -23.00 9.96 -11.04
CA LEU A 235 -23.97 8.99 -11.56
C LEU A 235 -24.96 9.58 -12.58
N ARG A 236 -25.11 10.91 -12.61
CA ARG A 236 -26.05 11.61 -13.50
C ARG A 236 -25.37 12.19 -14.75
N ILE A 237 -24.04 12.26 -14.77
CA ILE A 237 -23.27 12.80 -15.88
C ILE A 237 -23.28 11.79 -17.03
N LYS A 238 -23.56 12.27 -18.25
CA LYS A 238 -23.69 11.45 -19.46
C LYS A 238 -22.43 11.37 -20.32
N ASP A 239 -21.38 12.09 -19.95
CA ASP A 239 -20.08 11.98 -20.60
C ASP A 239 -19.50 10.57 -20.40
N SER A 240 -19.06 9.95 -21.50
CA SER A 240 -18.58 8.56 -21.49
C SER A 240 -17.35 8.36 -20.60
N ARG A 241 -16.52 9.39 -20.41
CA ARG A 241 -15.32 9.34 -19.55
C ARG A 241 -15.73 9.20 -18.09
N VAL A 242 -16.72 9.98 -17.65
CA VAL A 242 -17.26 9.91 -16.29
C VAL A 242 -18.02 8.61 -16.06
N GLN A 243 -18.76 8.12 -17.07
CA GLN A 243 -19.45 6.83 -16.99
C GLN A 243 -18.47 5.67 -16.80
N ARG A 244 -17.37 5.61 -17.55
CA ARG A 244 -16.32 4.59 -17.38
C ARG A 244 -15.72 4.58 -15.98
N TYR A 245 -15.52 5.76 -15.40
CA TYR A 245 -15.05 5.89 -14.02
C TYR A 245 -16.07 5.32 -13.02
N VAL A 246 -17.34 5.71 -13.13
CA VAL A 246 -18.42 5.14 -12.30
C VAL A 246 -18.52 3.61 -12.45
N GLU A 247 -18.47 3.13 -13.69
CA GLU A 247 -18.56 1.71 -14.03
C GLU A 247 -17.39 0.89 -13.46
N SER A 248 -16.20 1.48 -13.32
CA SER A 248 -15.04 0.80 -12.75
C SER A 248 -15.27 0.41 -11.28
N PHE A 249 -15.82 1.31 -10.46
CA PHE A 249 -16.20 1.00 -9.07
C PHE A 249 -17.36 0.00 -8.98
N ALA A 250 -18.35 0.14 -9.87
CA ALA A 250 -19.47 -0.78 -9.93
C ALA A 250 -19.00 -2.20 -10.32
N ALA A 251 -18.06 -2.31 -11.24
CA ALA A 251 -17.48 -3.57 -11.69
C ALA A 251 -16.69 -4.25 -10.57
N LEU A 252 -15.89 -3.51 -9.79
CA LEU A 252 -15.19 -4.05 -8.62
C LEU A 252 -16.18 -4.68 -7.62
N ARG A 253 -17.21 -3.94 -7.23
CA ARG A 253 -18.27 -4.44 -6.33
C ARG A 253 -19.00 -5.65 -6.90
N LYS A 254 -19.35 -5.63 -8.19
CA LYS A 254 -20.04 -6.74 -8.87
C LYS A 254 -19.20 -8.01 -8.88
N ARG A 255 -17.87 -7.89 -8.94
CA ARG A 255 -16.95 -9.03 -8.88
C ARG A 255 -16.75 -9.57 -7.46
N GLY A 256 -17.22 -8.87 -6.43
CA GLY A 256 -17.14 -9.33 -5.04
C GLY A 256 -16.23 -8.49 -4.15
N VAL A 257 -15.57 -7.46 -4.67
CA VAL A 257 -14.72 -6.57 -3.85
C VAL A 257 -15.58 -5.87 -2.80
N LYS A 258 -15.16 -5.99 -1.54
CA LYS A 258 -15.85 -5.42 -0.39
C LYS A 258 -15.26 -4.05 -0.08
N LEU A 259 -16.03 -2.99 -0.32
CA LEU A 259 -15.62 -1.60 -0.08
C LEU A 259 -16.34 -1.04 1.14
N LEU A 260 -15.60 -0.48 2.10
CA LEU A 260 -16.13 0.27 3.23
C LEU A 260 -15.51 1.66 3.26
N THR A 261 -16.26 2.69 2.84
CA THR A 261 -15.70 4.04 2.68
C THR A 261 -15.44 4.74 4.01
N LYS A 262 -14.60 5.78 4.00
CA LYS A 262 -14.45 6.69 5.15
C LYS A 262 -15.79 7.26 5.63
N ALA A 263 -16.67 7.64 4.70
CA ALA A 263 -17.99 8.17 5.04
C ALA A 263 -18.85 7.12 5.76
N ASP A 264 -18.78 5.85 5.36
CA ASP A 264 -19.45 4.75 6.05
C ASP A 264 -18.93 4.54 7.47
N ILE A 265 -17.60 4.62 7.66
CA ILE A 265 -16.93 4.48 8.95
C ILE A 265 -17.36 5.59 9.91
N ILE A 266 -17.36 6.84 9.45
CA ILE A 266 -17.76 7.99 10.26
C ILE A 266 -19.24 7.91 10.63
N ALA A 267 -20.11 7.55 9.67
CA ALA A 267 -21.55 7.47 9.90
C ALA A 267 -21.95 6.30 10.81
N ALA A 268 -21.25 5.17 10.72
CA ALA A 268 -21.57 3.96 11.47
C ALA A 268 -20.30 3.14 11.78
N PRO A 269 -19.54 3.49 12.84
CA PRO A 269 -18.30 2.80 13.20
C PRO A 269 -18.45 1.29 13.41
N SER A 270 -19.64 0.83 13.82
CA SER A 270 -19.95 -0.60 13.97
C SER A 270 -19.86 -1.40 12.66
N LYS A 271 -19.96 -0.74 11.49
CA LYS A 271 -19.79 -1.39 10.18
C LYS A 271 -18.41 -2.01 10.02
N ILE A 272 -17.37 -1.43 10.62
CA ILE A 272 -16.00 -1.98 10.58
C ILE A 272 -16.00 -3.41 11.11
N LYS A 273 -16.62 -3.63 12.28
CA LYS A 273 -16.68 -4.94 12.92
C LYS A 273 -17.38 -5.96 12.01
N SER A 274 -18.54 -5.63 11.45
CA SER A 274 -19.24 -6.56 10.54
C SER A 274 -18.47 -6.81 9.25
N HIS A 275 -17.76 -5.81 8.75
CA HIS A 275 -16.98 -5.92 7.52
C HIS A 275 -15.81 -6.89 7.73
N ILE A 276 -14.99 -6.68 8.76
CA ILE A 276 -13.86 -7.53 9.10
C ILE A 276 -14.33 -8.94 9.51
N ALA A 277 -15.42 -9.05 10.28
CA ALA A 277 -15.95 -10.35 10.71
C ALA A 277 -16.47 -11.23 9.55
N SER A 278 -16.64 -10.68 8.34
CA SER A 278 -17.00 -11.45 7.15
C SER A 278 -15.81 -12.10 6.43
N ILE A 279 -14.58 -11.92 6.94
CA ILE A 279 -13.40 -12.67 6.52
C ILE A 279 -13.58 -14.13 6.95
N ASN A 280 -13.57 -15.04 5.97
CA ASN A 280 -13.80 -16.47 6.17
C ASN A 280 -12.62 -17.34 5.69
N THR A 281 -11.57 -16.72 5.15
CA THR A 281 -10.35 -17.40 4.74
C THR A 281 -9.47 -17.74 5.95
N PRO A 282 -8.70 -18.84 5.91
CA PRO A 282 -7.80 -19.19 7.00
C PRO A 282 -6.64 -18.21 7.18
N TYR A 283 -6.26 -17.48 6.13
CA TYR A 283 -5.18 -16.51 6.16
C TYR A 283 -5.65 -15.08 5.89
N LEU A 284 -4.97 -14.11 6.50
CA LEU A 284 -5.17 -12.68 6.27
C LEU A 284 -3.84 -12.01 5.94
N TYR A 285 -3.86 -11.20 4.88
CA TYR A 285 -2.86 -10.18 4.59
C TYR A 285 -3.42 -8.81 4.96
N VAL A 286 -2.66 -8.01 5.72
CA VAL A 286 -3.05 -6.63 6.08
C VAL A 286 -2.12 -5.62 5.41
N SER A 287 -2.64 -4.86 4.47
CA SER A 287 -1.93 -3.75 3.83
C SER A 287 -2.41 -2.43 4.39
N VAL A 288 -1.50 -1.56 4.81
CA VAL A 288 -1.85 -0.23 5.34
C VAL A 288 -1.13 0.81 4.52
N ASP A 289 -1.89 1.50 3.68
CA ASP A 289 -1.49 2.80 3.18
C ASP A 289 -1.58 3.79 4.33
N MET A 290 -0.45 4.40 4.72
CA MET A 290 -0.45 5.35 5.81
C MET A 290 -1.21 6.63 5.47
N ASP A 291 -1.49 6.94 4.21
CA ASP A 291 -2.31 8.08 3.84
C ASP A 291 -3.76 7.99 4.34
N ILE A 292 -4.19 6.83 4.85
CA ILE A 292 -5.50 6.62 5.50
C ILE A 292 -5.80 7.65 6.59
N GLY A 293 -4.76 8.27 7.17
CA GLY A 293 -4.87 9.34 8.17
C GLY A 293 -4.33 10.71 7.74
N ALA A 294 -4.07 10.92 6.45
CA ALA A 294 -3.49 12.15 5.92
C ALA A 294 -4.23 13.42 6.38
N ARG A 295 -3.50 14.47 6.77
CA ARG A 295 -4.05 15.79 7.18
C ARG A 295 -5.06 15.76 8.33
N ASN A 296 -5.03 14.70 9.14
CA ASN A 296 -5.89 14.56 10.31
C ASN A 296 -5.12 13.93 11.47
N ALA A 297 -4.50 12.77 11.23
CA ALA A 297 -3.62 12.12 12.19
C ALA A 297 -2.16 12.10 11.74
N LEU A 298 -1.91 12.19 10.43
CA LEU A 298 -0.63 11.89 9.80
C LEU A 298 -0.28 12.98 8.80
N GLU A 299 0.92 13.54 8.92
CA GLU A 299 1.46 14.54 7.97
C GLU A 299 2.66 14.00 7.17
N GLY A 300 3.35 12.99 7.70
CA GLY A 300 4.51 12.31 7.09
C GLY A 300 4.14 11.24 6.06
N VAL A 301 3.18 11.55 5.19
CA VAL A 301 2.67 10.64 4.14
C VAL A 301 2.78 11.27 2.76
N ARG A 302 2.87 10.44 1.71
CA ARG A 302 3.06 10.93 0.33
C ARG A 302 1.82 11.64 -0.20
N PHE A 303 0.64 11.09 0.01
CA PHE A 303 -0.60 11.65 -0.52
C PHE A 303 -1.38 12.40 0.58
N THR A 304 -1.67 13.67 0.32
CA THR A 304 -2.38 14.58 1.24
C THR A 304 -3.54 15.30 0.53
N ASP A 305 -3.99 14.78 -0.60
CA ASP A 305 -5.11 15.34 -1.37
C ASP A 305 -6.45 15.25 -0.63
N ARG A 306 -6.53 14.39 0.40
CA ARG A 306 -7.75 14.14 1.18
C ARG A 306 -7.46 14.14 2.67
N ALA A 307 -8.42 14.59 3.47
CA ALA A 307 -8.37 14.44 4.92
C ALA A 307 -8.78 13.02 5.31
N GLY A 308 -7.90 12.26 5.95
CA GLY A 308 -8.09 10.88 6.38
C GLY A 308 -8.84 10.72 7.70
N LEU A 309 -8.74 9.52 8.26
CA LEU A 309 -9.20 9.16 9.59
C LEU A 309 -8.30 9.77 10.68
N ASN A 310 -8.84 9.98 11.86
CA ASN A 310 -8.04 10.38 13.02
C ASN A 310 -7.35 9.16 13.68
N GLU A 311 -6.39 9.40 14.58
CA GLU A 311 -5.61 8.35 15.25
C GLU A 311 -6.51 7.35 15.98
N SER A 312 -7.54 7.83 16.68
CA SER A 312 -8.47 6.97 17.42
C SER A 312 -9.23 5.99 16.52
N GLN A 313 -9.61 6.44 15.32
CA GLN A 313 -10.31 5.64 14.32
C GLN A 313 -9.39 4.59 13.70
N ILE A 314 -8.17 4.99 13.31
CA ILE A 314 -7.15 4.08 12.76
C ILE A 314 -6.87 2.96 13.77
N LEU A 315 -6.55 3.32 15.01
CA LEU A 315 -6.25 2.33 16.05
C LEU A 315 -7.48 1.48 16.44
N ALA A 316 -8.70 2.01 16.32
CA ALA A 316 -9.91 1.20 16.52
C ALA A 316 -10.06 0.13 15.45
N ILE A 317 -9.83 0.47 14.17
CA ILE A 317 -9.83 -0.49 13.07
C ILE A 317 -8.76 -1.56 13.31
N THR A 318 -7.53 -1.15 13.61
CA THR A 318 -6.42 -2.09 13.90
C THR A 318 -6.75 -3.05 15.03
N ARG A 319 -7.41 -2.59 16.10
CA ARG A 319 -7.84 -3.47 17.20
C ARG A 319 -8.91 -4.47 16.77
N GLU A 320 -9.84 -4.10 15.89
CA GLU A 320 -10.82 -5.06 15.33
C GLU A 320 -10.15 -6.11 14.43
N ILE A 321 -9.11 -5.71 13.67
CA ILE A 321 -8.26 -6.65 12.92
C ILE A 321 -7.57 -7.61 13.89
N GLY A 322 -6.93 -7.09 14.95
CA GLY A 322 -6.27 -7.89 15.97
C GLY A 322 -7.20 -8.88 16.67
N LYS A 323 -8.47 -8.53 16.90
CA LYS A 323 -9.48 -9.48 17.43
C LYS A 323 -9.74 -10.63 16.46
N THR A 324 -9.75 -10.36 15.16
CA THR A 324 -9.96 -11.37 14.11
C THR A 324 -8.77 -12.32 14.04
N LEU A 325 -7.55 -11.78 14.15
CA LEU A 325 -6.31 -12.56 14.18
C LEU A 325 -6.24 -13.51 15.38
N LYS A 326 -6.65 -13.06 16.58
CA LYS A 326 -6.74 -13.91 17.78
C LYS A 326 -7.76 -15.06 17.68
N GLY A 327 -8.56 -15.08 16.61
CA GLY A 327 -9.59 -16.09 16.35
C GLY A 327 -9.06 -17.25 15.51
N LYS A 328 -9.72 -17.51 14.38
CA LYS A 328 -9.41 -18.64 13.48
C LYS A 328 -8.56 -18.25 12.27
N VAL A 329 -8.16 -16.99 12.17
CA VAL A 329 -7.50 -16.43 10.98
C VAL A 329 -6.04 -16.14 11.31
N ALA A 330 -5.12 -16.77 10.61
CA ALA A 330 -3.69 -16.53 10.81
C ALA A 330 -3.22 -15.34 9.97
N LEU A 331 -2.37 -14.48 10.56
CA LEU A 331 -1.69 -13.43 9.80
C LEU A 331 -0.64 -14.08 8.88
N ALA A 332 -0.78 -13.87 7.57
CA ALA A 332 0.16 -14.38 6.58
C ALA A 332 1.30 -13.39 6.31
N ALA A 333 0.97 -12.10 6.25
CA ALA A 333 1.92 -10.98 6.17
C ALA A 333 1.19 -9.66 6.48
N MET A 334 1.97 -8.61 6.69
CA MET A 334 1.46 -7.24 6.71
C MET A 334 2.43 -6.27 6.03
N ASP A 335 1.92 -5.12 5.60
CA ASP A 335 2.75 -4.01 5.15
C ASP A 335 2.21 -2.66 5.60
N LEU A 336 3.14 -1.71 5.74
CA LEU A 336 2.85 -0.29 5.93
C LEU A 336 3.62 0.49 4.86
N CYS A 337 2.90 1.29 4.07
CA CYS A 337 3.45 2.03 2.93
C CYS A 337 3.08 3.52 2.97
N GLU A 338 3.48 4.27 1.92
CA GLU A 338 3.24 5.71 1.72
C GLU A 338 3.86 6.66 2.74
N PHE A 339 4.93 6.25 3.41
CA PHE A 339 5.72 7.16 4.23
C PHE A 339 6.38 8.25 3.38
N ASN A 340 6.28 9.50 3.82
CA ASN A 340 7.05 10.62 3.31
C ASN A 340 8.03 11.13 4.39
N PRO A 341 9.28 10.65 4.42
CA PRO A 341 10.27 11.12 5.39
C PRO A 341 10.74 12.55 5.12
N ARG A 342 10.39 13.15 3.97
CA ARG A 342 10.74 14.54 3.65
C ARG A 342 9.97 15.55 4.50
N THR A 343 8.75 15.21 4.93
CA THR A 343 7.92 16.13 5.73
C THR A 343 8.65 16.61 6.98
N GLU A 344 9.30 15.70 7.73
CA GLU A 344 10.06 16.08 8.93
C GLU A 344 11.28 16.95 8.61
N LEU A 345 11.94 16.70 7.47
CA LEU A 345 13.13 17.43 7.04
C LEU A 345 12.82 18.84 6.53
N LEU A 346 11.61 19.03 5.97
CA LEU A 346 11.15 20.31 5.43
C LEU A 346 10.31 21.11 6.44
N ALA A 347 9.79 20.47 7.49
CA ALA A 347 9.00 21.13 8.51
C ALA A 347 9.86 22.07 9.38
N SER A 348 9.35 23.28 9.63
CA SER A 348 9.94 24.21 10.60
C SER A 348 9.66 23.74 12.03
N ALA A 349 10.56 22.93 12.61
CA ALA A 349 10.84 22.65 14.04
C ALA A 349 9.68 22.43 15.07
N HIS A 350 8.40 22.53 14.75
CA HIS A 350 7.33 22.74 15.76
C HIS A 350 6.09 21.86 15.66
N SER A 351 6.04 20.85 14.78
CA SER A 351 5.02 19.81 14.85
C SER A 351 5.69 18.44 14.89
N GLN A 352 5.57 17.74 16.02
CA GLN A 352 5.91 16.32 16.10
C GLN A 352 4.84 15.53 15.33
N ASP A 353 5.13 15.21 14.07
CA ASP A 353 4.28 14.32 13.28
C ASP A 353 4.15 12.95 13.95
N ARG A 354 2.94 12.39 13.94
CA ARG A 354 2.59 11.14 14.60
C ARG A 354 2.60 9.93 13.66
N THR A 355 2.96 10.12 12.38
CA THR A 355 2.96 9.04 11.37
C THR A 355 3.73 7.80 11.80
N LEU A 356 5.02 7.93 12.13
CA LEU A 356 5.85 6.79 12.54
C LEU A 356 5.43 6.19 13.90
N PRO A 357 5.11 7.00 14.94
CA PRO A 357 4.53 6.46 16.18
C PRO A 357 3.24 5.66 15.97
N ILE A 358 2.32 6.13 15.13
CA ILE A 358 1.05 5.42 14.85
C ILE A 358 1.32 4.14 14.05
N ALA A 359 2.20 4.18 13.05
CA ALA A 359 2.64 2.99 12.33
C ALA A 359 3.24 1.92 13.27
N ALA A 360 4.05 2.34 14.24
CA ALA A 360 4.63 1.41 15.22
C ALA A 360 3.55 0.75 16.09
N GLU A 361 2.55 1.53 16.54
CA GLU A 361 1.43 1.00 17.32
C GLU A 361 0.57 0.03 16.50
N ILE A 362 0.35 0.31 15.20
CA ILE A 362 -0.35 -0.60 14.29
C ILE A 362 0.37 -1.94 14.22
N ILE A 363 1.67 -1.92 13.90
CA ILE A 363 2.51 -3.11 13.79
C ILE A 363 2.48 -3.91 15.09
N LYS A 364 2.64 -3.23 16.23
CA LYS A 364 2.63 -3.87 17.55
C LYS A 364 1.33 -4.62 17.80
N ILE A 365 0.18 -3.97 17.63
CA ILE A 365 -1.14 -4.57 17.85
C ILE A 365 -1.32 -5.82 16.98
N LEU A 366 -0.97 -5.74 15.70
CA LEU A 366 -1.12 -6.85 14.76
C LEU A 366 -0.13 -7.98 15.06
N SER A 367 1.12 -7.65 15.40
CA SER A 367 2.16 -8.62 15.76
C SER A 367 1.79 -9.39 17.03
N GLU A 368 1.38 -8.70 18.09
CA GLU A 368 0.95 -9.31 19.34
C GLU A 368 -0.25 -10.24 19.12
N ALA A 369 -1.22 -9.81 18.31
CA ALA A 369 -2.39 -10.63 17.98
C ALA A 369 -2.00 -11.90 17.19
N ALA A 370 -1.12 -11.76 16.19
CA ALA A 370 -0.67 -12.87 15.35
C ALA A 370 0.12 -13.91 16.14
N LEU A 371 0.99 -13.48 17.06
CA LEU A 371 1.85 -14.37 17.84
C LEU A 371 1.19 -14.95 19.09
N SER A 372 0.07 -14.36 19.55
CA SER A 372 -0.72 -14.87 20.68
C SER A 372 -1.80 -15.87 20.25
N SER A 373 -1.92 -16.15 18.94
CA SER A 373 -2.93 -17.06 18.41
C SER A 373 -2.54 -18.51 18.76
N PRO A 374 -3.47 -19.31 19.30
CA PRO A 374 -3.20 -20.66 19.82
C PRO A 374 -2.77 -21.66 18.74
#